data_AF-A0A7Y1ZT10-F1
#
_entry.id   AF-A0A7Y1ZT10-F1
#
_cell.length_a   1.000
_cell.length_b   1.000
_cell.length_c   1.000
_cell.angle_alpha   90.00
_cell.angle_beta   90.00
_cell.angle_gamma   90.00
#
_symmetry.space_group_name_H-M   'P 1'
#
loop_
_entity.id
_entity.type
_entity.pdbx_description
1 polymer ?
#
loop_
_entity_poly.entity_id
_entity_poly.type
_entity_poly.pdbx_seq_one_letter_code
_entity_poly.pdbx_strand_id
1 'polypeptide(L)'
;MRLAFEAQRVHRAGGEVIAVSVDDAERQAAMFARWPTPHIWYQSDPAGDTYLRPLDLFDPVERDGIAVPASLVLDPDGNEVYRDRGRDFADRTRQDETLRALEALGLGAIDPPAGGPVADVATDQRGAFQPRMMSPYFRGNRSAALAIGGRADGDEAKALAREHRHMCDDTLAAWDALKRS
;
A
#
# COMPACT_ATOMS: atom_id res chain seq x y z
N MET A 1 -0.20 -1.34 -2.39
CA MET A 1 -0.64 -1.39 -3.80
C MET A 1 -1.92 -2.19 -4.02
N ARG A 2 -2.15 -3.35 -3.37
CA ARG A 2 -3.40 -4.11 -3.58
C ARG A 2 -4.67 -3.29 -3.26
N LEU A 3 -4.70 -2.47 -2.21
CA LEU A 3 -5.82 -1.54 -1.91
C LEU A 3 -6.10 -0.57 -3.06
N ALA A 4 -5.07 -0.13 -3.78
CA ALA A 4 -5.25 0.72 -4.96
C ALA A 4 -5.90 -0.03 -6.12
N PHE A 5 -5.71 -1.35 -6.21
CA PHE A 5 -6.39 -2.22 -7.17
C PHE A 5 -7.80 -2.62 -6.71
N GLU A 6 -8.07 -2.51 -5.42
CA GLU A 6 -9.38 -2.79 -4.80
C GLU A 6 -10.15 -1.49 -4.47
N ALA A 7 -9.77 -0.34 -5.04
CA ALA A 7 -10.39 0.96 -4.75
C ALA A 7 -11.92 0.94 -4.93
N GLN A 8 -12.44 0.21 -5.92
CA GLN A 8 -13.89 0.03 -6.09
C GLN A 8 -14.55 -0.63 -4.88
N ARG A 9 -13.91 -1.62 -4.24
CA ARG A 9 -14.43 -2.26 -3.04
C ARG A 9 -14.44 -1.29 -1.86
N VAL A 10 -13.40 -0.46 -1.74
CA VAL A 10 -13.34 0.61 -0.73
C VAL A 10 -14.50 1.59 -0.90
N HIS A 11 -14.73 2.09 -2.12
CA HIS A 11 -15.83 3.03 -2.38
C HIS A 11 -17.22 2.40 -2.19
N ARG A 12 -17.40 1.12 -2.52
CA ARG A 12 -18.64 0.38 -2.22
C ARG A 12 -18.89 0.22 -0.72
N ALA A 13 -17.84 0.23 0.09
CA ALA A 13 -17.93 0.24 1.54
C ALA A 13 -17.97 1.67 2.14
N GLY A 14 -18.15 2.70 1.30
CA GLY A 14 -18.26 4.10 1.72
C GLY A 14 -16.94 4.77 2.10
N GLY A 15 -15.81 4.16 1.76
CA GLY A 15 -14.48 4.69 2.08
C GLY A 15 -13.77 5.37 0.90
N GLU A 16 -12.82 6.22 1.24
CA GLU A 16 -11.81 6.77 0.34
C GLU A 16 -10.43 6.19 0.68
N VAL A 17 -9.46 6.32 -0.23
CA VAL A 17 -8.09 5.83 0.00
C VAL A 17 -7.09 6.95 -0.21
N ILE A 18 -6.28 7.18 0.82
CA ILE A 18 -5.14 8.10 0.83
C ILE A 18 -3.88 7.28 1.02
N ALA A 19 -2.93 7.43 0.10
CA ALA A 19 -1.59 6.84 0.18
C ALA A 19 -0.60 7.93 0.63
N VAL A 20 0.01 7.75 1.80
CA VAL A 20 1.01 8.66 2.35
C VAL A 20 2.39 8.01 2.26
N SER A 21 3.41 8.72 1.79
CA SER A 21 4.80 8.25 1.83
C SER A 21 5.81 9.39 2.00
N VAL A 22 7.05 9.03 2.30
CA VAL A 22 8.19 9.96 2.37
C VAL A 22 8.68 10.41 0.98
N ASP A 23 8.06 9.94 -0.10
CA ASP A 23 8.41 10.40 -1.44
C ASP A 23 8.02 11.87 -1.62
N ASP A 24 8.88 12.62 -2.30
CA ASP A 24 8.59 13.99 -2.71
C ASP A 24 7.38 14.05 -3.67
N ALA A 25 6.80 15.24 -3.81
CA ALA A 25 5.64 15.48 -4.66
C ALA A 25 5.87 15.04 -6.13
N GLU A 26 7.09 15.21 -6.66
CA GLU A 26 7.45 14.85 -8.03
C GLU A 26 7.37 13.34 -8.25
N ARG A 27 7.92 12.55 -7.32
CA ARG A 27 7.81 11.09 -7.33
C ARG A 27 6.37 10.61 -7.17
N GLN A 28 5.58 11.26 -6.32
CA GLN A 28 4.16 10.93 -6.17
C GLN A 28 3.38 11.20 -7.46
N ALA A 29 3.62 12.34 -8.11
CA ALA A 29 3.02 12.65 -9.40
C ALA A 29 3.48 11.67 -10.49
N ALA A 30 4.76 11.30 -10.51
CA ALA A 30 5.30 10.31 -11.44
C ALA A 30 4.70 8.92 -11.22
N MET A 31 4.42 8.53 -9.98
CA MET A 31 3.69 7.31 -9.67
C MET A 31 2.24 7.42 -10.16
N PHE A 32 1.49 8.46 -9.81
CA PHE A 32 0.09 8.61 -10.25
C PHE A 32 -0.04 8.60 -11.77
N ALA A 33 0.79 9.35 -12.48
CA ALA A 33 0.77 9.42 -13.95
C ALA A 33 1.10 8.07 -14.62
N ARG A 34 1.76 7.16 -13.91
CA ARG A 34 2.24 5.88 -14.45
C ARG A 34 1.36 4.70 -14.06
N TRP A 35 0.60 4.81 -12.98
CA TRP A 35 -0.20 3.73 -12.42
C TRP A 35 -1.70 3.99 -12.61
N PRO A 36 -2.51 2.97 -12.96
CA PRO A 36 -3.95 3.13 -13.16
C PRO A 36 -4.69 3.18 -11.82
N THR A 37 -4.46 4.24 -11.05
CA THR A 37 -5.02 4.44 -9.69
C THR A 37 -5.78 5.76 -9.59
N PRO A 38 -6.82 5.98 -10.43
CA PRO A 38 -7.45 7.29 -10.62
C PRO A 38 -8.26 7.79 -9.41
N HIS A 39 -8.48 6.95 -8.40
CA HIS A 39 -9.29 7.28 -7.21
C HIS A 39 -8.48 7.22 -5.91
N ILE A 40 -7.15 7.31 -6.01
CA ILE A 40 -6.24 7.30 -4.86
C ILE A 40 -5.61 8.68 -4.73
N TRP A 41 -5.67 9.25 -3.53
CA TRP A 41 -4.95 10.47 -3.18
C TRP A 41 -3.52 10.14 -2.77
N TYR A 42 -2.54 10.81 -3.35
CA TYR A 42 -1.13 10.63 -3.02
C TYR A 42 -0.60 11.83 -2.25
N GLN A 43 -0.25 11.58 -0.99
CA GLN A 43 0.24 12.58 -0.06
C GLN A 43 1.74 12.41 0.17
N SER A 44 2.49 13.47 -0.10
CA SER A 44 3.91 13.56 0.21
C SER A 44 4.09 14.01 1.66
N ASP A 45 4.96 13.31 2.40
CA ASP A 45 5.40 13.66 3.75
C ASP A 45 6.89 13.32 3.95
N PRO A 46 7.84 13.98 3.25
CA PRO A 46 9.23 13.53 3.15
C PRO A 46 9.99 13.46 4.47
N ALA A 47 9.72 14.41 5.39
CA ALA A 47 10.30 14.41 6.73
C ALA A 47 9.47 13.60 7.74
N GLY A 48 8.27 13.15 7.34
CA GLY A 48 7.30 12.49 8.19
C GLY A 48 6.60 13.41 9.19
N ASP A 49 6.83 14.73 9.16
CA ASP A 49 6.40 15.63 10.24
C ASP A 49 4.88 15.87 10.26
N THR A 50 4.20 15.70 9.13
CA THR A 50 2.78 16.04 9.01
C THR A 50 1.88 14.89 9.44
N TYR A 51 2.19 13.67 9.00
CA TYR A 51 1.34 12.51 9.20
C TYR A 51 2.10 11.34 9.81
N LEU A 52 3.26 10.98 9.25
CA LEU A 52 3.91 9.71 9.57
C LEU A 52 4.44 9.68 11.01
N ARG A 53 5.13 10.71 11.48
CA ARG A 53 5.63 10.81 12.86
C ARG A 53 4.50 10.96 13.88
N PRO A 54 3.50 11.86 13.70
CA PRO A 54 2.35 11.91 14.61
C PRO A 54 1.61 10.58 14.77
N LEU A 55 1.61 9.74 13.72
CA LEU A 55 0.96 8.43 13.73
C LEU A 55 1.88 7.28 14.18
N ASP A 56 3.13 7.53 14.58
CA ASP A 56 4.13 6.49 14.88
C ASP A 56 4.39 5.52 13.70
N LEU A 57 4.44 6.07 12.48
CA LEU A 57 4.63 5.37 11.21
C LEU A 57 5.89 5.83 10.48
N PHE A 58 6.87 6.36 11.22
CA PHE A 58 8.14 6.84 10.66
C PHE A 58 9.32 6.20 11.40
N ASP A 59 10.23 5.59 10.65
CA ASP A 59 11.51 5.13 11.15
C ASP A 59 12.61 6.14 10.74
N PRO A 60 13.20 6.87 11.70
CA PRO A 60 14.22 7.87 11.41
C PRO A 60 15.62 7.28 11.14
N VAL A 61 15.85 6.00 11.45
CA VAL A 61 17.18 5.36 11.33
C VAL A 61 17.30 4.62 10.01
N GLU A 62 16.25 3.92 9.61
CA GLU A 62 16.24 3.16 8.37
C GLU A 62 16.23 4.08 7.13
N ARG A 63 17.20 3.89 6.23
CA ARG A 63 17.31 4.57 4.92
C ARG A 63 17.21 6.10 4.98
N ASP A 64 17.82 6.72 6.00
CA ASP A 64 17.78 8.17 6.23
C ASP A 64 16.36 8.74 6.46
N GLY A 65 15.42 7.89 6.89
CA GLY A 65 14.02 8.25 7.15
C GLY A 65 13.06 7.55 6.19
N ILE A 66 12.26 6.60 6.71
CA ILE A 66 11.29 5.86 5.90
C ILE A 66 9.96 5.67 6.62
N ALA A 67 8.88 5.63 5.84
CA ALA A 67 7.57 5.23 6.36
C ALA A 67 7.57 3.74 6.75
N VAL A 68 7.03 3.43 7.92
CA VAL A 68 6.70 2.06 8.30
C VAL A 68 5.37 1.69 7.61
N PRO A 69 5.33 0.62 6.78
CA PRO A 69 4.11 0.17 6.12
C PRO A 69 2.97 -0.03 7.11
N ALA A 70 1.85 0.66 6.88
CA ALA A 70 0.67 0.55 7.72
C ALA A 70 -0.63 0.76 6.92
N SER A 71 -1.74 0.30 7.47
CA SER A 71 -3.09 0.52 6.97
C SER A 71 -3.99 0.88 8.13
N LEU A 72 -4.68 2.00 7.99
CA LEU A 72 -5.51 2.61 9.02
C LEU A 72 -6.91 2.76 8.45
N VAL A 73 -7.92 2.57 9.29
CA VAL A 73 -9.31 2.92 8.98
C VAL A 73 -9.73 4.02 9.94
N LEU A 74 -10.15 5.14 9.38
CA LEU A 74 -10.73 6.25 10.12
C LEU A 74 -12.23 6.26 9.89
N ASP A 75 -13.02 6.45 10.94
CA ASP A 75 -14.45 6.68 10.83
C ASP A 75 -14.75 8.13 10.36
N PRO A 76 -16.02 8.47 10.04
CA PRO A 76 -16.39 9.82 9.60
C PRO A 76 -16.13 10.94 10.62
N ASP A 77 -15.99 10.60 11.91
CA ASP A 77 -15.66 11.55 12.98
C ASP A 77 -14.12 11.72 13.13
N GLY A 78 -13.34 10.99 12.34
CA GLY A 78 -11.88 11.03 12.34
C GLY A 78 -11.23 10.11 13.38
N ASN A 79 -11.99 9.22 14.03
CA ASN A 79 -11.42 8.27 14.97
C ASN A 79 -10.77 7.09 14.25
N GLU A 80 -9.62 6.67 14.72
CA GLU A 80 -9.00 5.42 14.27
C GLU A 80 -9.75 4.21 14.84
N VAL A 81 -10.41 3.46 13.97
CA VAL A 81 -11.17 2.25 14.32
C VAL A 81 -10.41 0.96 14.03
N TYR A 82 -9.36 1.04 13.22
CA TYR A 82 -8.48 -0.08 12.92
C TYR A 82 -7.08 0.40 12.53
N ARG A 83 -6.08 -0.37 12.95
CA ARG A 83 -4.68 -0.19 12.57
C ARG A 83 -4.01 -1.53 12.39
N ASP A 84 -3.36 -1.68 11.25
CA ASP A 84 -2.36 -2.70 10.98
C ASP A 84 -1.04 -2.02 10.66
N ARG A 85 -0.01 -2.28 11.47
CA ARG A 85 1.32 -1.68 11.34
C ARG A 85 2.33 -2.81 11.15
N GLY A 86 3.17 -2.69 10.13
CA GLY A 86 4.30 -3.56 9.90
C GLY A 86 5.37 -3.42 10.99
N ARG A 87 6.19 -4.46 11.14
CA ARG A 87 7.34 -4.49 12.07
C ARG A 87 8.51 -3.68 11.55
N ASP A 88 8.67 -3.64 10.23
CA ASP A 88 9.75 -2.95 9.54
C ASP A 88 9.29 -2.42 8.16
N PHE A 89 10.20 -1.77 7.42
CA PHE A 89 9.93 -1.23 6.09
C PHE A 89 9.63 -2.29 5.01
N ALA A 90 10.01 -3.55 5.25
CA ALA A 90 9.87 -4.66 4.31
C ALA A 90 8.52 -5.37 4.47
N ASP A 91 7.87 -5.24 5.63
CA ASP A 91 6.54 -5.76 5.88
C ASP A 91 5.48 -5.18 4.93
N ARG A 92 4.37 -5.91 4.80
CA ARG A 92 3.22 -5.51 3.97
C ARG A 92 1.96 -5.75 4.79
N THR A 93 1.01 -4.84 4.66
CA THR A 93 -0.19 -4.82 5.50
C THR A 93 -1.22 -5.87 5.09
N ARG A 94 -1.98 -6.36 6.05
CA ARG A 94 -3.09 -7.31 5.93
C ARG A 94 -4.33 -6.59 5.41
N GLN A 95 -4.34 -6.37 4.11
CA GLN A 95 -5.35 -5.53 3.47
C GLN A 95 -6.78 -6.08 3.58
N ASP A 96 -6.95 -7.40 3.73
CA ASP A 96 -8.27 -8.01 3.95
C ASP A 96 -8.88 -7.63 5.31
N GLU A 97 -8.08 -7.55 6.37
CA GLU A 97 -8.56 -7.11 7.68
C GLU A 97 -8.89 -5.62 7.66
N THR A 98 -8.09 -4.80 6.96
CA THR A 98 -8.38 -3.38 6.72
C THR A 98 -9.74 -3.21 6.02
N LEU A 99 -9.99 -3.96 4.93
CA LEU A 99 -11.25 -3.89 4.19
C LEU A 99 -12.43 -4.37 5.04
N ARG A 100 -12.27 -5.42 5.84
CA ARG A 100 -13.33 -5.87 6.77
C ARG A 100 -13.64 -4.83 7.84
N ALA A 101 -12.62 -4.16 8.38
CA ALA A 101 -12.83 -3.09 9.35
C ALA A 101 -13.60 -1.91 8.74
N LEU A 102 -13.27 -1.53 7.50
CA LEU A 102 -14.04 -0.52 6.76
C LEU A 102 -15.49 -0.97 6.52
N GLU A 103 -15.71 -2.20 6.02
CA GLU A 103 -17.04 -2.75 5.78
C GLU A 103 -17.89 -2.83 7.07
N ALA A 104 -17.26 -3.07 8.22
CA ALA A 104 -17.92 -3.14 9.52
C ALA A 104 -18.48 -1.78 10.01
N LEU A 105 -18.03 -0.66 9.44
CA LEU A 105 -18.61 0.66 9.73
C LEU A 105 -20.04 0.80 9.18
N GLY A 106 -20.45 -0.05 8.24
CA GLY A 106 -21.81 -0.04 7.69
C GLY A 106 -22.17 1.23 6.91
N LEU A 107 -21.17 1.90 6.33
CA LEU A 107 -21.36 3.11 5.54
C LEU A 107 -21.98 2.80 4.18
N GLY A 108 -22.72 3.78 3.65
CA GLY A 108 -23.27 3.69 2.29
C GLY A 108 -22.18 3.85 1.23
N ALA A 109 -22.35 3.18 0.09
CA ALA A 109 -21.44 3.34 -1.05
C ALA A 109 -21.35 4.82 -1.47
N ILE A 110 -20.16 5.24 -1.86
CA ILE A 110 -19.89 6.60 -2.36
C ILE A 110 -19.56 6.55 -3.86
N ASP A 111 -19.77 7.67 -4.54
CA ASP A 111 -19.21 7.87 -5.87
C ASP A 111 -17.68 7.99 -5.75
N PRO A 112 -16.89 7.20 -6.50
CA PRO A 112 -15.43 7.25 -6.41
C PRO A 112 -14.89 8.67 -6.67
N PRO A 113 -14.28 9.35 -5.68
CA PRO A 113 -13.70 10.66 -5.90
C PRO A 113 -12.52 10.56 -6.88
N ALA A 114 -12.28 11.62 -7.63
CA ALA A 114 -11.03 11.73 -8.39
C ALA A 114 -9.86 11.83 -7.40
N GLY A 115 -8.87 10.96 -7.56
CA GLY A 115 -7.60 11.02 -6.85
C GLY A 115 -6.56 11.85 -7.61
N GLY A 116 -5.30 11.69 -7.21
CA GLY A 116 -4.19 12.44 -7.80
C GLY A 116 -3.09 12.77 -6.79
N PRO A 117 -1.95 13.27 -7.26
CA PRO A 117 -1.00 13.95 -6.39
C PRO A 117 -1.66 15.22 -5.85
N VAL A 118 -1.42 15.54 -4.59
CA VAL A 118 -1.95 16.78 -3.98
C VAL A 118 -1.26 18.04 -4.53
N ALA A 119 -0.05 17.90 -5.09
CA ALA A 119 0.71 18.99 -5.66
C ALA A 119 0.80 18.90 -7.21
N ASP A 120 0.64 20.04 -7.87
CA ASP A 120 0.85 20.20 -9.31
C ASP A 120 2.33 20.45 -9.59
N VAL A 121 3.04 19.38 -10.00
CA VAL A 121 4.49 19.38 -10.23
C VAL A 121 4.82 18.71 -11.54
N ALA A 122 5.93 19.15 -12.17
CA ALA A 122 6.43 18.52 -13.38
C ALA A 122 6.73 17.03 -13.13
N THR A 123 6.38 16.19 -14.10
CA THR A 123 6.47 14.73 -13.94
C THR A 123 7.74 14.19 -14.61
N ASP A 124 8.76 13.81 -13.83
CA ASP A 124 9.86 12.98 -14.32
C ASP A 124 9.66 11.50 -13.96
N GLN A 125 9.43 10.66 -14.96
CA GLN A 125 9.21 9.23 -14.76
C GLN A 125 10.49 8.38 -14.83
N ARG A 126 11.68 8.99 -14.97
CA ARG A 126 12.96 8.26 -14.99
C ARG A 126 13.16 7.55 -13.65
N GLY A 127 13.45 6.25 -13.71
CA GLY A 127 13.66 5.42 -12.51
C GLY A 127 12.38 4.96 -11.80
N ALA A 128 11.21 5.50 -12.15
CA ALA A 128 9.94 5.06 -11.55
C ALA A 128 9.63 3.58 -11.88
N PHE A 129 9.11 2.85 -10.88
CA PHE A 129 8.73 1.45 -11.05
C PHE A 129 7.64 1.32 -12.12
N GLN A 130 7.85 0.43 -13.09
CA GLN A 130 6.99 0.34 -14.27
C GLN A 130 5.90 -0.72 -14.07
N PRO A 131 4.63 -0.46 -14.44
CA PRO A 131 3.55 -1.45 -14.31
C PRO A 131 3.84 -2.80 -14.96
N ARG A 132 4.51 -2.82 -16.12
CA ARG A 132 4.94 -4.07 -16.79
C ARG A 132 5.90 -4.93 -15.94
N MET A 133 6.58 -4.32 -14.97
CA MET A 133 7.50 -5.00 -14.07
C MET A 133 6.80 -5.61 -12.85
N MET A 134 5.51 -5.31 -12.63
CA MET A 134 4.73 -5.85 -11.51
C MET A 134 4.74 -7.38 -11.47
N SER A 135 4.30 -8.02 -12.55
CA SER A 135 4.26 -9.48 -12.65
C SER A 135 5.64 -10.14 -12.47
N PRO A 136 6.72 -9.76 -13.19
CA PRO A 136 8.02 -10.39 -13.02
C PRO A 136 8.61 -10.14 -11.62
N TYR A 137 8.44 -8.95 -11.04
CA TYR A 137 8.94 -8.63 -9.71
C TYR A 137 8.33 -9.51 -8.63
N PHE A 138 6.99 -9.57 -8.55
CA PHE A 138 6.32 -10.37 -7.51
C PHE A 138 6.45 -11.88 -7.75
N ARG A 139 6.57 -12.34 -9.00
CA ARG A 139 6.91 -13.76 -9.29
C ARG A 139 8.32 -14.11 -8.82
N GLY A 140 9.28 -13.19 -8.99
CA GLY A 140 10.63 -13.34 -8.47
C GLY A 140 10.64 -13.42 -6.94
N ASN A 141 10.01 -12.46 -6.26
CA ASN A 141 9.89 -12.44 -4.80
C ASN A 141 9.22 -13.70 -4.25
N ARG A 142 8.11 -14.13 -4.87
CA ARG A 142 7.43 -15.38 -4.52
C ARG A 142 8.36 -16.59 -4.60
N SER A 143 9.15 -16.66 -5.67
CA SER A 143 10.09 -17.77 -5.89
C SER A 143 11.23 -17.74 -4.85
N ALA A 144 11.73 -16.56 -4.52
CA ALA A 144 12.73 -16.38 -3.47
C ALA A 144 12.19 -16.78 -2.09
N ALA A 145 10.97 -16.37 -1.75
CA ALA A 145 10.31 -16.76 -0.50
C ALA A 145 10.14 -18.27 -0.36
N LEU A 146 9.76 -18.97 -1.45
CA LEU A 146 9.72 -20.43 -1.47
C LEU A 146 11.09 -21.07 -1.23
N ALA A 147 12.12 -20.58 -1.91
CA ALA A 147 13.48 -21.10 -1.78
C ALA A 147 14.06 -20.88 -0.37
N ILE A 148 13.85 -19.69 0.21
CA ILE A 148 14.28 -19.36 1.57
C ILE A 148 13.49 -20.19 2.58
N GLY A 149 12.16 -20.25 2.47
CA GLY A 149 11.32 -21.02 3.38
C GLY A 149 11.62 -22.52 3.39
N GLY A 150 12.08 -23.08 2.28
CA GLY A 150 12.52 -24.47 2.19
C GLY A 150 13.87 -24.76 2.87
N ARG A 151 14.67 -23.72 3.14
CA ARG A 151 16.00 -23.81 3.78
C ARG A 151 16.04 -23.22 5.18
N ALA A 152 15.01 -22.47 5.57
CA ALA A 152 14.95 -21.80 6.85
C ALA A 152 14.80 -22.80 7.99
N ASP A 153 15.58 -22.59 9.05
CA ASP A 153 15.44 -23.30 10.31
C ASP A 153 14.54 -22.49 11.27
N GLY A 154 13.73 -23.20 12.06
CA GLY A 154 12.79 -22.58 12.99
C GLY A 154 11.43 -22.23 12.39
N ASP A 155 10.40 -22.29 13.22
CA ASP A 155 9.01 -22.09 12.80
C ASP A 155 8.72 -20.64 12.40
N GLU A 156 9.39 -19.68 13.04
CA GLU A 156 9.25 -18.25 12.77
C GLU A 156 9.76 -17.88 11.36
N ALA A 157 10.98 -18.29 11.01
CA ALA A 157 11.53 -18.00 9.68
C ALA A 157 10.71 -18.67 8.56
N LYS A 158 10.17 -19.87 8.82
CA LYS A 158 9.24 -20.54 7.90
C LYS A 158 7.89 -19.82 7.81
N ALA A 159 7.39 -19.26 8.92
CA ALA A 159 6.17 -18.48 8.93
C ALA A 159 6.33 -17.20 8.09
N LEU A 160 7.41 -16.45 8.30
CA LEU A 160 7.75 -15.25 7.52
C LEU A 160 7.82 -15.55 6.01
N ALA A 161 8.47 -16.64 5.62
CA ALA A 161 8.55 -17.04 4.22
C ALA A 161 7.16 -17.39 3.64
N ARG A 162 6.27 -18.02 4.41
CA ARG A 162 4.89 -18.30 4.00
C ARG A 162 4.06 -17.02 3.86
N GLU A 163 4.17 -16.10 4.82
CA GLU A 163 3.50 -14.79 4.79
C GLU A 163 3.91 -14.01 3.54
N HIS A 164 5.22 -13.92 3.26
CA HIS A 164 5.72 -13.22 2.08
C HIS A 164 5.23 -13.85 0.77
N ARG A 165 5.15 -15.18 0.71
CA ARG A 165 4.59 -15.90 -0.44
C ARG A 165 3.12 -15.56 -0.66
N HIS A 166 2.30 -15.61 0.38
CA HIS A 166 0.87 -15.28 0.28
C HIS A 166 0.66 -13.83 -0.15
N MET A 167 1.44 -12.89 0.40
CA MET A 167 1.41 -11.50 -0.04
C MET A 167 1.71 -11.33 -1.54
N CYS A 168 2.68 -12.09 -2.07
CA CYS A 168 2.96 -12.07 -3.51
C CYS A 168 1.80 -12.64 -4.33
N ASP A 169 1.18 -13.74 -3.87
CA ASP A 169 0.03 -14.36 -4.53
C ASP A 169 -1.17 -13.39 -4.57
N ASP A 170 -1.50 -12.76 -3.44
CA ASP A 170 -2.60 -11.79 -3.35
C ASP A 170 -2.36 -10.56 -4.24
N THR A 171 -1.14 -10.04 -4.25
CA THR A 171 -0.78 -8.89 -5.08
C THR A 171 -0.90 -9.22 -6.57
N LEU A 172 -0.45 -10.41 -6.98
CA LEU A 172 -0.57 -10.87 -8.37
C LEU A 172 -2.03 -11.07 -8.78
N ALA A 173 -2.86 -11.65 -7.89
CA ALA A 173 -4.28 -11.84 -8.14
C ALA A 173 -5.02 -10.51 -8.31
N ALA A 174 -4.75 -9.53 -7.43
CA ALA A 174 -5.32 -8.19 -7.53
C ALA A 174 -4.88 -7.47 -8.80
N TRP A 175 -3.60 -7.59 -9.18
CA TRP A 175 -3.08 -7.03 -10.43
C TRP A 175 -3.73 -7.67 -11.67
N ASP A 176 -3.94 -8.98 -11.66
CA ASP A 176 -4.61 -9.68 -12.75
C ASP A 176 -6.09 -9.30 -12.88
N ALA A 177 -6.77 -9.00 -11.76
CA ALA A 177 -8.14 -8.49 -11.78
C ALA A 177 -8.21 -7.09 -12.42
N LEU A 178 -7.30 -6.18 -12.05
CA LEU A 178 -7.23 -4.83 -12.61
C LEU A 178 -7.00 -4.81 -14.12
N LYS A 179 -6.17 -5.71 -14.67
CA LYS A 179 -5.95 -5.79 -16.12
C LYS A 179 -7.19 -6.27 -16.91
N ARG A 180 -8.18 -6.85 -16.22
CA ARG A 180 -9.42 -7.36 -16.83
C ARG A 180 -10.59 -6.39 -16.71
N SER A 181 -10.50 -5.38 -15.84
CA SER A 181 -11.50 -4.31 -15.70
C SER A 181 -11.28 -3.21 -16.74
#